data_AF-A0A961SVM6-F1
#
_entry.id   AF-A0A961SVM6-F1
#
_cell.length_a   1.000
_cell.length_b   1.000
_cell.length_c   1.000
_cell.angle_alpha   90.00
_cell.angle_beta   90.00
_cell.angle_gamma   90.00
#
_symmetry.space_group_name_H-M   'P 1'
#
loop_
_entity.id
_entity.type
_entity.pdbx_description
1 polymer ?
#
loop_
_entity_poly.entity_id
_entity_poly.type
_entity_poly.pdbx_seq_one_letter_code
_entity_poly.pdbx_strand_id
1 'polypeptide(L)'
;MKYALPLLAVLCSSCPPPGAWAGELVVSWADTVEPDAQLKATVAELRQRAAGGRTSNLRKVEALFAPRVKVFTRSLDPFQPWNPVRDLTGEYLAGTADVMVEQGELAAGLPVPDYRLEAMKVLAALVPETGATFGTLREAPGAVCAPAVYKVDRKKALAFARRFESDAYSLRFHPVDVVLSPAPKGTDGQVVPAYTLMMFDYDPEAPEGWGLYETAGGAKGYMRDREDALGLSQNHVCFGKVDGEYRITAVFGYGL
;
A
#
# COMPACT_ATOMS: atom_id res chain seq x y z
N MET A 1 -49.57 21.85 -55.79
CA MET A 1 -48.38 22.23 -54.99
C MET A 1 -48.76 22.20 -53.51
N LYS A 2 -48.28 21.21 -52.75
CA LYS A 2 -48.02 21.28 -51.30
C LYS A 2 -47.22 20.04 -50.90
N TYR A 3 -46.00 20.32 -50.46
CA TYR A 3 -44.91 19.48 -49.95
C TYR A 3 -45.39 18.59 -48.77
N ALA A 4 -45.09 17.29 -48.75
CA ALA A 4 -43.88 16.65 -48.20
C ALA A 4 -43.67 16.89 -46.69
N LEU A 5 -43.67 15.81 -45.89
CA LEU A 5 -42.62 15.49 -44.91
C LEU A 5 -42.88 14.13 -44.23
N PRO A 6 -41.94 13.15 -44.31
CA PRO A 6 -42.01 11.91 -43.56
C PRO A 6 -41.48 12.12 -42.13
N LEU A 7 -42.11 11.43 -41.17
CA LEU A 7 -41.61 11.26 -39.81
C LEU A 7 -40.24 10.54 -39.86
N LEU A 8 -39.15 11.29 -39.74
CA LEU A 8 -37.88 10.74 -39.26
C LEU A 8 -37.92 10.81 -37.73
N ALA A 9 -38.32 9.70 -37.11
CA ALA A 9 -38.07 9.49 -35.69
C ALA A 9 -36.57 9.30 -35.52
N VAL A 10 -35.91 10.35 -35.04
CA VAL A 10 -34.51 10.34 -34.62
C VAL A 10 -34.39 9.34 -33.47
N LEU A 11 -33.87 8.16 -33.76
CA LEU A 11 -33.23 7.31 -32.77
C LEU A 11 -32.04 8.10 -32.23
N CYS A 12 -32.26 8.86 -31.17
CA CYS A 12 -31.18 9.32 -30.31
C CYS A 12 -30.53 8.06 -29.72
N SER A 13 -29.51 7.57 -30.42
CA SER A 13 -28.50 6.70 -29.85
C SER A 13 -27.99 7.39 -28.59
N SER A 14 -28.45 6.89 -27.45
CA SER A 14 -27.87 7.18 -26.15
C SER A 14 -26.44 6.63 -26.18
N CYS A 15 -25.51 7.42 -26.68
CA CYS A 15 -24.10 7.26 -26.34
C CYS A 15 -24.03 7.44 -24.81
N PRO A 16 -23.67 6.40 -24.04
CA PRO A 16 -23.38 6.61 -22.64
C PRO A 16 -22.31 7.71 -22.54
N PRO A 17 -22.40 8.62 -21.55
CA PRO A 17 -21.42 9.66 -21.37
C PRO A 17 -20.01 9.02 -21.37
N PRO A 18 -19.02 9.63 -22.05
CA PRO A 18 -17.65 9.17 -22.01
C PRO A 18 -17.18 9.19 -20.54
N GLY A 19 -17.21 8.02 -19.90
CA GLY A 19 -17.00 7.88 -18.45
C GLY A 19 -17.59 6.60 -17.87
N ALA A 20 -18.68 6.06 -18.43
CA ALA A 20 -19.39 4.90 -17.86
C ALA A 20 -18.77 3.50 -18.15
N TRP A 21 -17.49 3.43 -18.56
CA TRP A 21 -16.90 2.20 -19.13
C TRP A 21 -15.77 1.56 -18.32
N ALA A 22 -15.47 2.07 -17.13
CA ALA A 22 -14.61 1.36 -16.19
C ALA A 22 -15.46 1.00 -14.98
N GLY A 23 -15.76 -0.29 -14.80
CA GLY A 23 -16.19 -0.76 -13.48
C GLY A 23 -15.13 -0.38 -12.44
N GLU A 24 -15.54 -0.36 -11.17
CA GLU A 24 -14.64 0.04 -10.08
C GLU A 24 -13.34 -0.76 -10.09
N LEU A 25 -12.22 -0.07 -9.83
CA LEU A 25 -10.92 -0.71 -9.71
C LEU A 25 -10.73 -1.17 -8.28
N VAL A 26 -11.01 -2.45 -8.04
CA VAL A 26 -10.91 -3.06 -6.72
C VAL A 26 -9.51 -3.66 -6.53
N VAL A 27 -8.92 -3.38 -5.37
CA VAL A 27 -7.68 -3.99 -4.87
C VAL A 27 -8.02 -5.29 -4.15
N SER A 28 -7.22 -6.32 -4.35
CA SER A 28 -7.31 -7.56 -3.60
C SER A 28 -5.91 -8.01 -3.18
N TRP A 29 -5.80 -9.11 -2.44
CA TRP A 29 -4.51 -9.70 -2.11
C TRP A 29 -4.10 -10.74 -3.15
N ALA A 30 -2.83 -10.77 -3.53
CA ALA A 30 -2.24 -11.78 -4.41
C ALA A 30 -1.54 -12.85 -3.58
N ASP A 31 -1.54 -14.09 -4.10
CA ASP A 31 -0.70 -15.19 -3.63
C ASP A 31 -0.73 -15.41 -2.11
N THR A 32 -1.93 -15.32 -1.53
CA THR A 32 -2.14 -15.40 -0.09
C THR A 32 -1.81 -16.79 0.45
N VAL A 33 -1.19 -16.83 1.63
CA VAL A 33 -0.81 -18.05 2.35
C VAL A 33 -1.35 -17.96 3.78
N GLU A 34 -1.86 -19.08 4.29
CA GLU A 34 -2.20 -19.20 5.71
C GLU A 34 -0.93 -19.53 6.52
N PRO A 35 -0.55 -18.71 7.51
CA PRO A 35 0.64 -18.98 8.31
C PRO A 35 0.44 -20.17 9.25
N ASP A 36 1.45 -21.04 9.34
CA ASP A 36 1.44 -22.14 10.31
C ASP A 36 1.60 -21.64 11.76
N ALA A 37 1.42 -22.52 12.75
CA ALA A 37 1.49 -22.16 14.17
C ALA A 37 2.87 -21.62 14.58
N GLN A 38 3.95 -22.11 13.96
CA GLN A 38 5.31 -21.69 14.27
C GLN A 38 5.56 -20.28 13.73
N LEU A 39 5.11 -19.98 12.51
CA LEU A 39 5.20 -18.65 11.93
C LEU A 39 4.36 -17.65 12.74
N LYS A 40 3.13 -18.03 13.13
CA LYS A 40 2.28 -17.21 14.02
C LYS A 40 3.00 -16.86 15.33
N ALA A 41 3.70 -17.82 15.94
CA ALA A 41 4.48 -17.59 17.16
C ALA A 41 5.66 -16.65 16.91
N THR A 42 6.44 -16.85 15.85
CA THR A 42 7.57 -15.98 15.49
C THR A 42 7.12 -14.54 15.21
N VAL A 43 6.01 -14.36 14.51
CA VAL A 43 5.42 -13.04 14.24
C VAL A 43 4.95 -12.36 15.52
N ALA A 44 4.28 -13.10 16.42
CA ALA A 44 3.85 -12.57 17.70
C ALA A 44 5.04 -12.13 18.56
N GLU A 45 6.13 -12.91 18.56
CA GLU A 45 7.38 -12.57 19.23
C GLU A 45 8.02 -11.30 18.64
N LEU A 46 8.14 -11.21 17.31
CA LEU A 46 8.64 -10.02 16.63
C LEU A 46 7.85 -8.78 17.07
N ARG A 47 6.53 -8.84 16.98
CA ARG A 47 5.64 -7.73 17.36
C ARG A 47 5.83 -7.32 18.82
N GLN A 48 5.80 -8.28 19.74
CA GLN A 48 5.95 -8.01 21.19
C GLN A 48 7.27 -7.28 21.50
N ARG A 49 8.35 -7.65 20.80
CA ARG A 49 9.68 -7.07 21.00
C ARG A 49 9.83 -5.72 20.28
N ALA A 50 9.24 -5.59 19.09
CA ALA A 50 9.52 -4.51 18.16
C ALA A 50 8.55 -3.31 18.27
N ALA A 51 7.26 -3.54 18.57
CA ALA A 51 6.22 -2.50 18.55
C ALA A 51 6.51 -1.30 19.47
N GLY A 52 7.14 -1.55 20.62
CA GLY A 52 7.47 -0.48 21.58
C GLY A 52 8.73 0.32 21.23
N GLY A 53 9.51 -0.07 20.22
CA GLY A 53 10.74 0.62 19.82
C GLY A 53 11.72 0.84 20.98
N ARG A 54 11.95 -0.17 21.84
CA ARG A 54 12.79 -0.03 23.04
C ARG A 54 14.22 -0.50 22.76
N THR A 55 15.22 0.29 23.14
CA THR A 55 16.65 -0.06 22.99
C THR A 55 17.01 -1.40 23.62
N SER A 56 16.40 -1.75 24.75
CA SER A 56 16.61 -3.04 25.43
C SER A 56 16.13 -4.26 24.64
N ASN A 57 15.39 -4.06 23.55
CA ASN A 57 14.90 -5.10 22.65
C ASN A 57 15.70 -5.21 21.34
N LEU A 58 16.66 -4.31 21.05
CA LEU A 58 17.42 -4.33 19.79
C LEU A 58 18.01 -5.72 19.49
N ARG A 59 18.84 -6.25 20.39
CA ARG A 59 19.46 -7.58 20.22
C ARG A 59 18.44 -8.72 20.13
N LYS A 60 17.29 -8.57 20.79
CA LYS A 60 16.24 -9.59 20.79
C LYS A 60 15.50 -9.63 19.45
N VAL A 61 15.32 -8.47 18.81
CA VAL A 61 14.75 -8.39 17.46
C VAL A 61 15.79 -8.82 16.43
N GLU A 62 17.06 -8.42 16.57
CA GLU A 62 18.14 -8.86 15.67
C GLU A 62 18.31 -10.39 15.66
N ALA A 63 18.06 -11.07 16.79
CA ALA A 63 18.08 -12.53 16.87
C ALA A 63 16.97 -13.22 16.04
N LEU A 64 15.97 -12.49 15.55
CA LEU A 64 14.93 -13.03 14.67
C LEU A 64 15.34 -13.01 13.19
N PHE A 65 16.45 -12.35 12.85
CA PHE A 65 16.98 -12.35 11.49
C PHE A 65 17.79 -13.62 11.21
N ALA A 66 17.73 -14.07 9.96
CA ALA A 66 18.59 -15.13 9.47
C ALA A 66 20.05 -14.62 9.39
N PRO A 67 21.07 -15.52 9.39
CA PRO A 67 22.48 -15.13 9.23
C PRO A 67 22.77 -14.33 7.95
N ARG A 68 21.91 -14.47 6.94
CA ARG A 68 21.94 -13.73 5.69
C ARG A 68 20.51 -13.35 5.31
N VAL A 69 20.25 -12.06 5.20
CA VAL A 69 18.93 -11.50 4.90
C VAL A 69 19.01 -10.81 3.54
N LYS A 70 18.16 -11.24 2.61
CA LYS A 70 18.08 -10.63 1.30
C LYS A 70 17.41 -9.26 1.39
N VAL A 71 17.92 -8.30 0.65
CA VAL A 71 17.39 -6.93 0.66
C VAL A 71 16.98 -6.54 -0.74
N PHE A 72 15.80 -5.96 -0.86
CA PHE A 72 15.26 -5.49 -2.13
C PHE A 72 14.76 -4.06 -2.03
N THR A 73 15.01 -3.28 -3.08
CA THR A 73 14.54 -1.90 -3.20
C THR A 73 13.80 -1.65 -4.52
N ARG A 74 12.90 -0.66 -4.50
CA ARG A 74 12.26 -0.08 -5.70
C ARG A 74 11.88 1.36 -5.41
N SER A 75 11.59 2.17 -6.43
CA SER A 75 11.03 3.51 -6.19
C SER A 75 9.62 3.44 -5.59
N LEU A 76 9.04 4.60 -5.28
CA LEU A 76 7.65 4.69 -4.82
C LEU A 76 6.62 4.20 -5.87
N ASP A 77 6.99 3.95 -7.13
CA ASP A 77 6.10 3.35 -8.13
C ASP A 77 5.76 1.88 -7.76
N PRO A 78 4.50 1.57 -7.41
CA PRO A 78 4.10 0.24 -6.96
C PRO A 78 4.19 -0.83 -8.05
N PHE A 79 4.37 -0.44 -9.31
CA PHE A 79 4.46 -1.36 -10.45
C PHE A 79 5.88 -1.56 -10.98
N GLN A 80 6.87 -0.92 -10.36
CA GLN A 80 8.26 -1.23 -10.62
C GLN A 80 8.66 -2.56 -9.97
N PRO A 81 9.50 -3.36 -10.65
CA PRO A 81 10.04 -4.56 -10.06
C PRO A 81 10.96 -4.23 -8.88
N TRP A 82 11.01 -5.15 -7.93
CA TRP A 82 12.00 -5.15 -6.85
C TRP A 82 13.39 -5.45 -7.41
N ASN A 83 14.38 -4.68 -6.97
CA ASN A 83 15.78 -4.85 -7.34
C ASN A 83 16.57 -5.35 -6.13
N PRO A 84 17.36 -6.44 -6.27
CA PRO A 84 18.20 -6.90 -5.18
C PRO A 84 19.33 -5.88 -4.91
N VAL A 85 19.61 -5.65 -3.63
CA VAL A 85 20.77 -4.88 -3.17
C VAL A 85 21.64 -5.75 -2.26
N ARG A 86 22.64 -5.16 -1.60
CA ARG A 86 23.54 -5.92 -0.73
C ARG A 86 22.77 -6.56 0.43
N ASP A 87 22.91 -7.88 0.56
CA ASP A 87 22.34 -8.63 1.68
C ASP A 87 22.89 -8.16 3.04
N LEU A 88 22.09 -8.29 4.10
CA LEU A 88 22.53 -8.06 5.47
C LEU A 88 23.08 -9.35 6.06
N THR A 89 24.28 -9.29 6.61
CA THR A 89 24.92 -10.39 7.37
C THR A 89 25.24 -10.00 8.82
N GLY A 90 24.71 -8.85 9.25
CA GLY A 90 24.95 -8.19 10.53
C GLY A 90 24.30 -6.81 10.51
N GLU A 91 24.27 -6.12 11.66
CA GLU A 91 23.66 -4.79 11.81
C GLU A 91 22.24 -4.71 11.23
N TYR A 92 21.45 -5.78 11.42
CA TYR A 92 20.21 -6.01 10.68
C TYR A 92 19.21 -4.86 10.78
N LEU A 93 19.05 -4.28 11.98
CA LEU A 93 18.12 -3.17 12.18
C LEU A 93 18.61 -1.87 11.55
N ALA A 94 19.93 -1.63 11.48
CA ALA A 94 20.47 -0.46 10.80
C ALA A 94 20.25 -0.59 9.29
N GLY A 95 20.62 -1.74 8.70
CA GLY A 95 20.38 -1.98 7.28
C GLY A 95 18.90 -2.07 6.90
N THR A 96 18.03 -2.49 7.82
CA THR A 96 16.57 -2.43 7.61
C THR A 96 16.10 -0.97 7.62
N ALA A 97 16.66 -0.12 8.49
CA ALA A 97 16.32 1.29 8.54
C ALA A 97 16.68 2.01 7.23
N ASP A 98 17.86 1.74 6.68
CA ASP A 98 18.33 2.30 5.40
C ASP A 98 17.42 1.96 4.20
N VAL A 99 16.55 0.96 4.35
CA VAL A 99 15.72 0.44 3.26
C VAL A 99 14.25 0.78 3.45
N MET A 100 13.76 0.74 4.70
CA MET A 100 12.33 0.80 5.02
C MET A 100 11.91 2.11 5.69
N VAL A 101 12.83 2.87 6.27
CA VAL A 101 12.52 4.12 6.97
C VAL A 101 12.78 5.28 6.04
N GLU A 102 11.75 6.08 5.79
CA GLU A 102 11.89 7.33 5.04
C GLU A 102 12.75 8.32 5.84
N GLN A 103 13.88 8.71 5.25
CA GLN A 103 14.80 9.68 5.83
C GLN A 103 14.51 11.05 5.21
N GLY A 104 14.13 12.03 6.03
CA GLY A 104 14.00 13.41 5.56
C GLY A 104 15.36 14.02 5.21
N GLU A 105 15.37 15.11 4.44
CA GLU A 105 16.60 15.86 4.17
C GLU A 105 17.25 16.33 5.48
N LEU A 106 18.44 15.80 5.77
CA LEU A 106 19.23 16.24 6.91
C LEU A 106 19.94 17.54 6.56
N ALA A 107 19.85 18.54 7.46
CA ALA A 107 20.62 19.76 7.31
C ALA A 107 22.12 19.42 7.25
N ALA A 108 22.84 20.09 6.34
CA ALA A 108 24.26 19.82 6.11
C ALA A 108 25.08 19.85 7.41
N GLY A 109 25.85 18.79 7.65
CA GLY A 109 26.72 18.66 8.82
C GLY A 109 26.08 18.07 10.07
N LEU A 110 24.79 17.73 10.05
CA LEU A 110 24.17 16.97 11.14
C LEU A 110 24.46 15.46 11.02
N PRO A 111 24.63 14.74 12.15
CA PRO A 111 24.75 13.29 12.12
C PRO A 111 23.44 12.65 11.68
N VAL A 112 23.54 11.54 10.95
CA VAL A 112 22.38 10.72 10.60
C VAL A 112 21.75 10.17 11.88
N PRO A 113 20.44 10.39 12.13
CA PRO A 113 19.76 9.82 13.27
C PRO A 113 19.83 8.29 13.29
N ASP A 114 19.87 7.70 14.48
CA ASP A 114 19.79 6.25 14.64
C ASP A 114 18.34 5.78 14.48
N TYR A 115 18.01 5.27 13.29
CA TYR A 115 16.67 4.83 12.93
C TYR A 115 16.37 3.36 13.27
N ARG A 116 17.20 2.69 14.08
CA ARG A 116 16.98 1.27 14.42
C ARG A 116 15.67 1.05 15.18
N LEU A 117 15.25 2.00 16.01
CA LEU A 117 13.99 1.90 16.76
C LEU A 117 12.78 2.09 15.86
N GLU A 118 12.89 2.95 14.85
CA GLU A 118 11.91 3.17 13.79
C GLU A 118 11.80 1.92 12.92
N ALA A 119 12.91 1.31 12.51
CA ALA A 119 12.91 0.04 11.78
C ALA A 119 12.17 -1.06 12.56
N MET A 120 12.36 -1.17 13.88
CA MET A 120 11.58 -2.10 14.71
C MET A 120 10.07 -1.81 14.63
N LYS A 121 9.66 -0.54 14.74
CA LYS A 121 8.25 -0.16 14.66
C LYS A 121 7.67 -0.48 13.28
N VAL A 122 8.42 -0.22 12.20
CA VAL A 122 8.02 -0.56 10.84
C VAL A 122 7.83 -2.06 10.69
N LEU A 123 8.81 -2.87 11.13
CA LEU A 123 8.69 -4.34 11.10
C LEU A 123 7.45 -4.82 11.86
N ALA A 124 7.16 -4.28 13.04
CA ALA A 124 5.97 -4.63 13.81
C ALA A 124 4.67 -4.22 13.10
N ALA A 125 4.65 -3.06 12.44
CA ALA A 125 3.49 -2.55 11.70
C ALA A 125 3.17 -3.39 10.45
N LEU A 126 4.17 -4.04 9.84
CA LEU A 126 3.96 -4.97 8.72
C LEU A 126 3.29 -6.29 9.14
N VAL A 127 3.32 -6.62 10.44
CA VAL A 127 2.72 -7.84 11.00
C VAL A 127 1.79 -7.53 12.18
N PRO A 128 0.65 -6.84 11.95
CA PRO A 128 -0.28 -6.47 13.01
C PRO A 128 -0.88 -7.70 13.71
N GLU A 129 -1.34 -7.51 14.95
CA GLU A 129 -1.95 -8.57 15.77
C GLU A 129 -3.14 -9.25 15.10
N THR A 130 -3.94 -8.45 14.41
CA THR A 130 -5.13 -8.86 13.69
C THR A 130 -5.05 -8.31 12.27
N GLY A 131 -5.55 -9.09 11.31
CA GLY A 131 -5.63 -8.63 9.92
C GLY A 131 -4.33 -8.69 9.11
N ALA A 132 -3.23 -9.19 9.68
CA ALA A 132 -2.03 -9.46 8.89
C ALA A 132 -2.36 -10.48 7.79
N THR A 133 -2.29 -10.04 6.53
CA THR A 133 -2.44 -10.94 5.39
C THR A 133 -1.07 -11.36 4.93
N PHE A 134 -0.83 -12.68 4.85
CA PHE A 134 0.44 -13.23 4.41
C PHE A 134 0.33 -13.73 2.98
N GLY A 135 1.45 -13.67 2.25
CA GLY A 135 1.52 -14.19 0.88
C GLY A 135 2.95 -14.51 0.47
N THR A 136 3.16 -14.76 -0.81
CA THR A 136 4.50 -15.00 -1.36
C THR A 136 4.94 -13.87 -2.28
N LEU A 137 6.25 -13.62 -2.34
CA LEU A 137 6.87 -12.75 -3.33
C LEU A 137 7.80 -13.55 -4.23
N ARG A 138 7.78 -13.25 -5.53
CA ARG A 138 8.62 -13.93 -6.54
C ARG A 138 10.11 -13.83 -6.22
N GLU A 139 10.52 -12.69 -5.65
CA GLU A 139 11.90 -12.37 -5.32
C GLU A 139 12.43 -13.11 -4.08
N ALA A 140 11.54 -13.61 -3.22
CA ALA A 140 11.85 -14.39 -2.04
C ALA A 140 11.21 -15.79 -2.10
N PRO A 141 11.65 -16.66 -3.04
CA PRO A 141 11.03 -17.96 -3.24
C PRO A 141 11.15 -18.83 -1.98
N GLY A 142 10.03 -19.44 -1.58
CA GLY A 142 9.94 -20.30 -0.40
C GLY A 142 9.77 -19.56 0.94
N ALA A 143 9.75 -18.23 0.94
CA ALA A 143 9.45 -17.43 2.12
C ALA A 143 7.97 -17.01 2.15
N VAL A 144 7.45 -16.78 3.36
CA VAL A 144 6.13 -16.22 3.61
C VAL A 144 6.29 -14.75 4.00
N CYS A 145 5.67 -13.85 3.26
CA CYS A 145 5.84 -12.40 3.37
C CYS A 145 4.62 -11.71 3.95
N ALA A 146 4.85 -10.61 4.66
CA ALA A 146 3.83 -9.75 5.22
C ALA A 146 4.12 -8.26 4.90
N PRO A 147 3.09 -7.48 4.54
CA PRO A 147 1.79 -7.94 4.07
C PRO A 147 1.92 -8.72 2.75
N ALA A 148 0.87 -9.44 2.36
CA ALA A 148 0.73 -9.94 1.00
C ALA A 148 0.77 -8.78 0.01
N VAL A 149 1.21 -9.06 -1.21
CA VAL A 149 1.23 -8.07 -2.30
C VAL A 149 -0.20 -7.80 -2.77
N TYR A 150 -0.51 -6.53 -3.08
CA TYR A 150 -1.77 -6.18 -3.72
C TYR A 150 -1.87 -6.73 -5.16
N LYS A 151 -3.06 -7.22 -5.50
CA LYS A 151 -3.49 -7.57 -6.85
C LYS A 151 -4.45 -6.51 -7.36
N VAL A 152 -4.04 -5.84 -8.43
CA VAL A 152 -4.85 -4.86 -9.18
C VAL A 152 -4.50 -4.94 -10.66
N ASP A 153 -5.44 -4.60 -11.54
CA ASP A 153 -5.17 -4.45 -12.98
C ASP A 153 -4.22 -3.27 -13.19
N ARG A 154 -2.94 -3.56 -13.39
CA ARG A 154 -1.87 -2.57 -13.62
C ARG A 154 -2.22 -1.59 -14.73
N LYS A 155 -2.75 -2.08 -15.86
CA LYS A 155 -3.04 -1.23 -17.02
C LYS A 155 -4.13 -0.23 -16.69
N LYS A 156 -5.19 -0.69 -16.01
CA LYS A 156 -6.30 0.18 -15.61
C LYS A 156 -5.92 1.14 -14.49
N ALA A 157 -5.15 0.70 -13.49
CA ALA A 157 -4.67 1.57 -12.42
C ALA A 157 -3.78 2.70 -12.95
N LEU A 158 -2.84 2.38 -13.86
CA LEU A 158 -2.01 3.39 -14.53
C LEU A 158 -2.84 4.33 -15.41
N ALA A 159 -3.85 3.83 -16.11
CA ALA A 159 -4.74 4.66 -16.90
C ALA A 159 -5.59 5.59 -16.02
N PHE A 160 -6.05 5.09 -14.87
CA PHE A 160 -6.82 5.86 -13.90
C PHE A 160 -5.99 7.00 -13.29
N ALA A 161 -4.77 6.72 -12.82
CA ALA A 161 -3.87 7.74 -12.29
C ALA A 161 -3.56 8.86 -13.31
N ARG A 162 -3.31 8.50 -14.58
CA ARG A 162 -3.03 9.46 -15.66
C ARG A 162 -4.19 10.42 -15.95
N ARG A 163 -5.44 10.05 -15.64
CA ARG A 163 -6.59 10.97 -15.80
C ARG A 163 -6.48 12.22 -14.92
N PHE A 164 -5.68 12.15 -13.86
CA PHE A 164 -5.42 13.23 -12.90
C PHE A 164 -4.00 13.77 -13.00
N GLU A 165 -3.29 13.50 -14.11
CA GLU A 165 -1.89 13.88 -14.30
C GLU A 165 -0.97 13.40 -13.16
N SER A 166 -1.35 12.30 -12.50
CA SER A 166 -0.63 11.73 -11.36
C SER A 166 -0.06 10.35 -11.68
N ASP A 167 0.71 9.81 -10.73
CA ASP A 167 1.25 8.47 -10.78
C ASP A 167 0.41 7.47 -9.96
N ALA A 168 0.76 6.19 -10.06
CA ALA A 168 0.09 5.14 -9.30
C ALA A 168 0.44 5.16 -7.80
N TYR A 169 1.49 5.88 -7.39
CA TYR A 169 1.83 6.05 -5.99
C TYR A 169 0.81 6.94 -5.28
N SER A 170 0.16 7.88 -5.98
CA SER A 170 -0.91 8.74 -5.44
C SER A 170 -2.25 8.05 -5.23
N LEU A 171 -2.45 6.85 -5.79
CA LEU A 171 -3.69 6.11 -5.63
C LEU A 171 -3.89 5.65 -4.17
N ARG A 172 -5.12 5.79 -3.67
CA ARG A 172 -5.51 5.41 -2.30
C ARG A 172 -6.71 4.47 -2.31
N PHE A 173 -6.88 3.70 -1.25
CA PHE A 173 -8.09 2.92 -0.98
C PHE A 173 -8.22 2.67 0.53
N HIS A 174 -9.37 2.19 0.97
CA HIS A 174 -9.63 1.92 2.39
C HIS A 174 -10.02 0.46 2.62
N PRO A 175 -9.68 -0.14 3.77
CA PRO A 175 -10.05 -1.51 4.09
C PRO A 175 -11.53 -1.68 4.50
N VAL A 176 -12.28 -0.58 4.55
CA VAL A 176 -13.71 -0.52 4.89
C VAL A 176 -14.46 0.35 3.88
N ASP A 177 -15.77 0.20 3.82
CA ASP A 177 -16.62 1.07 3.01
C ASP A 177 -16.48 2.53 3.48
N VAL A 178 -16.46 3.45 2.52
CA VAL A 178 -16.40 4.89 2.78
C VAL A 178 -17.57 5.61 2.11
N VAL A 179 -17.88 6.81 2.57
CA VAL A 179 -18.93 7.66 2.00
C VAL A 179 -18.29 8.89 1.40
N LEU A 180 -18.57 9.13 0.12
CA LEU A 180 -18.19 10.35 -0.59
C LEU A 180 -19.39 11.31 -0.60
N SER A 181 -19.29 12.37 0.19
CA SER A 181 -20.35 13.37 0.35
C SER A 181 -20.28 14.43 -0.75
N PRO A 182 -21.40 14.99 -1.24
CA PRO A 182 -21.36 16.02 -2.28
C PRO A 182 -20.77 17.36 -1.77
N ALA A 183 -20.67 17.54 -0.46
CA ALA A 183 -20.06 18.71 0.18
C ALA A 183 -19.24 18.29 1.42
N PRO A 184 -18.22 19.07 1.81
CA PRO A 184 -17.50 18.86 3.06
C PRO A 184 -18.45 18.87 4.26
N LYS A 185 -18.13 18.08 5.30
CA LYS A 185 -18.92 17.90 6.52
C LYS A 185 -20.30 17.24 6.31
N GLY A 186 -20.65 16.85 5.09
CA GLY A 186 -21.83 16.04 4.82
C GLY A 186 -21.67 14.60 5.33
N THR A 187 -22.75 14.01 5.83
CA THR A 187 -22.81 12.60 6.23
C THR A 187 -23.50 11.71 5.19
N ASP A 188 -24.23 12.32 4.25
CA ASP A 188 -24.92 11.65 3.17
C ASP A 188 -24.09 11.71 1.90
N GLY A 189 -24.04 10.61 1.14
CA GLY A 189 -23.19 10.54 -0.04
C GLY A 189 -23.26 9.18 -0.73
N GLN A 190 -22.42 9.02 -1.75
CA GLN A 190 -22.26 7.73 -2.42
C GLN A 190 -21.37 6.83 -1.58
N VAL A 191 -21.84 5.61 -1.29
CA VAL A 191 -21.02 4.58 -0.65
C VAL A 191 -20.04 4.03 -1.69
N VAL A 192 -18.76 4.08 -1.36
CA VAL A 192 -17.67 3.45 -2.11
C VAL A 192 -17.24 2.19 -1.34
N PRO A 193 -17.35 0.99 -1.96
CA PRO A 193 -16.99 -0.25 -1.29
C PRO A 193 -15.51 -0.28 -0.87
N ALA A 194 -15.23 -1.02 0.19
CA ALA A 194 -13.88 -1.33 0.64
C ALA A 194 -12.99 -1.80 -0.53
N TYR A 195 -11.71 -1.44 -0.45
CA TYR A 195 -10.67 -1.75 -1.42
C TYR A 195 -10.88 -1.15 -2.82
N THR A 196 -11.83 -0.25 -3.02
CA THR A 196 -11.94 0.50 -4.28
C THR A 196 -10.85 1.56 -4.37
N LEU A 197 -10.11 1.60 -5.48
CA LEU A 197 -9.13 2.63 -5.76
C LEU A 197 -9.79 3.99 -5.99
N MET A 198 -9.23 4.98 -5.32
CA MET A 198 -9.60 6.39 -5.38
C MET A 198 -8.37 7.23 -5.71
N MET A 199 -8.63 8.40 -6.30
CA MET A 199 -7.64 9.45 -6.49
C MET A 199 -8.09 10.69 -5.72
N PHE A 200 -7.13 11.36 -5.07
CA PHE A 200 -7.33 12.69 -4.52
C PHE A 200 -7.32 13.71 -5.66
N ASP A 201 -8.39 14.50 -5.75
CA ASP A 201 -8.55 15.62 -6.67
C ASP A 201 -8.43 16.90 -5.84
N TYR A 202 -7.42 17.73 -6.12
CA TYR A 202 -7.15 18.89 -5.28
C TYR A 202 -8.25 19.93 -5.41
N ASP A 203 -8.88 20.26 -4.28
CA ASP A 203 -9.83 21.37 -4.17
C ASP A 203 -9.29 22.41 -3.17
N PRO A 204 -8.90 23.62 -3.64
CA PRO A 204 -8.39 24.67 -2.76
C PRO A 204 -9.45 25.24 -1.81
N GLU A 205 -10.73 25.00 -2.07
CA GLU A 205 -11.85 25.46 -1.22
C GLU A 205 -12.24 24.43 -0.16
N ALA A 206 -11.68 23.22 -0.21
CA ALA A 206 -11.93 22.19 0.77
C ALA A 206 -11.42 22.62 2.16
N PRO A 207 -12.23 22.47 3.23
CA PRO A 207 -11.77 22.70 4.59
C PRO A 207 -10.59 21.80 4.96
N GLU A 208 -9.78 22.24 5.92
CA GLU A 208 -8.67 21.42 6.45
C GLU A 208 -9.15 20.02 6.88
N GLY A 209 -8.39 19.00 6.49
CA GLY A 209 -8.69 17.61 6.78
C GLY A 209 -9.82 17.02 5.92
N TRP A 210 -10.22 17.69 4.84
CA TRP A 210 -11.15 17.17 3.83
C TRP A 210 -10.48 17.13 2.46
N GLY A 211 -10.69 16.04 1.74
CA GLY A 211 -10.27 15.90 0.36
C GLY A 211 -11.45 15.59 -0.55
N LEU A 212 -11.36 16.03 -1.79
CA LEU A 212 -12.23 15.58 -2.88
C LEU A 212 -11.61 14.32 -3.48
N TYR A 213 -12.41 13.28 -3.61
CA TYR A 213 -11.97 11.98 -4.11
C TYR A 213 -12.83 11.55 -5.29
N GLU A 214 -12.24 10.86 -6.25
CA GLU A 214 -12.92 10.25 -7.38
C GLU A 214 -12.51 8.79 -7.52
N THR A 215 -13.42 7.90 -7.92
CA THR A 215 -13.15 6.49 -8.25
C THR A 215 -13.06 6.29 -9.76
N ALA A 216 -12.51 5.14 -10.19
CA ALA A 216 -12.49 4.79 -11.60
C ALA A 216 -13.90 4.59 -12.19
N GLY A 217 -14.86 4.17 -11.37
CA GLY A 217 -16.28 4.05 -11.72
C GLY A 217 -17.06 5.36 -11.78
N GLY A 218 -16.41 6.49 -11.43
CA GLY A 218 -17.00 7.83 -11.51
C GLY A 218 -17.73 8.28 -10.25
N ALA A 219 -17.64 7.54 -9.14
CA ALA A 219 -18.06 8.07 -7.85
C ALA A 219 -17.16 9.25 -7.49
N LYS A 220 -17.75 10.39 -7.09
CA LYS A 220 -17.01 11.60 -6.76
C LYS A 220 -17.62 12.32 -5.56
N GLY A 221 -16.78 12.75 -4.63
CA GLY A 221 -17.24 13.56 -3.50
C GLY A 221 -16.16 13.74 -2.44
N TYR A 222 -16.51 14.49 -1.41
CA TYR A 222 -15.67 14.84 -0.30
C TYR A 222 -15.68 13.77 0.78
N MET A 223 -14.50 13.53 1.35
CA MET A 223 -14.33 12.67 2.51
C MET A 223 -13.32 13.33 3.45
N ARG A 224 -13.52 13.18 4.76
CA ARG A 224 -12.52 13.56 5.75
C ARG A 224 -11.28 12.67 5.59
N ASP A 225 -10.09 13.23 5.72
CA ASP A 225 -8.86 12.46 5.73
C ASP A 225 -8.90 11.41 6.83
N ARG A 226 -8.43 10.21 6.49
CA ARG A 226 -8.49 9.04 7.36
C ARG A 226 -7.10 8.43 7.52
N GLU A 227 -6.80 8.01 8.73
CA GLU A 227 -5.55 7.31 9.05
C GLU A 227 -5.49 5.89 8.47
N ASP A 228 -6.65 5.33 8.05
CA ASP A 228 -6.75 4.01 7.43
C ASP A 228 -6.60 4.01 5.91
N ALA A 229 -6.20 5.14 5.31
CA ALA A 229 -5.91 5.23 3.89
C ALA A 229 -4.66 4.40 3.54
N LEU A 230 -4.81 3.49 2.58
CA LEU A 230 -3.73 2.64 2.09
C LEU A 230 -3.30 3.06 0.68
N GLY A 231 -2.00 3.02 0.42
CA GLY A 231 -1.43 3.15 -0.92
C GLY A 231 -1.14 1.79 -1.55
N LEU A 232 -0.90 1.77 -2.86
CA LEU A 232 -0.49 0.54 -3.57
C LEU A 232 0.98 0.16 -3.31
N SER A 233 1.79 1.11 -2.88
CA SER A 233 3.19 0.85 -2.52
C SER A 233 3.23 0.23 -1.13
N GLN A 234 3.87 -0.94 -1.04
CA GLN A 234 4.10 -1.65 0.22
C GLN A 234 5.59 -1.97 0.45
N ASN A 235 6.02 -1.81 1.70
CA ASN A 235 7.19 -2.49 2.25
C ASN A 235 6.80 -3.94 2.60
N HIS A 236 7.75 -4.86 2.64
CA HIS A 236 7.49 -6.25 3.04
C HIS A 236 8.61 -6.81 3.92
N VAL A 237 8.22 -7.68 4.86
CA VAL A 237 9.14 -8.55 5.60
C VAL A 237 8.78 -10.01 5.31
N CYS A 238 9.78 -10.84 5.03
CA CYS A 238 9.57 -12.25 4.68
C CYS A 238 10.27 -13.19 5.66
N PHE A 239 9.57 -14.27 5.98
CA PHE A 239 9.98 -15.30 6.92
C PHE A 239 10.23 -16.61 6.20
N GLY A 240 11.37 -17.24 6.49
CA GLY A 240 11.72 -18.55 5.97
C GLY A 240 12.29 -19.44 7.06
N LYS A 241 12.23 -20.76 6.88
CA LYS A 241 12.81 -21.71 7.84
C LYS A 241 14.33 -21.78 7.67
N VAL A 242 15.06 -21.48 8.73
CA VAL A 242 16.51 -21.62 8.87
C VAL A 242 16.75 -22.51 10.06
N ASP A 243 17.41 -23.66 9.84
CA ASP A 243 17.64 -24.68 10.86
C ASP A 243 16.37 -25.14 11.60
N GLY A 244 15.25 -25.19 10.87
CA GLY A 244 13.94 -25.60 11.40
C GLY A 244 13.13 -24.49 12.08
N GLU A 245 13.66 -23.27 12.21
CA GLU A 245 12.98 -22.14 12.84
C GLU A 245 12.67 -21.03 11.83
N TYR A 246 11.53 -20.36 11.97
CA TYR A 246 11.25 -19.17 11.16
C TYR A 246 12.16 -18.02 11.56
N ARG A 247 12.82 -17.44 10.56
CA ARG A 247 13.63 -16.23 10.68
C ARG A 247 13.23 -15.22 9.61
N ILE A 248 13.49 -13.94 9.85
CA ILE A 248 13.43 -12.92 8.80
C ILE A 248 14.52 -13.23 7.79
N THR A 249 14.14 -13.53 6.56
CA THR A 249 15.05 -13.95 5.46
C THR A 249 15.10 -12.94 4.34
N ALA A 250 14.13 -12.04 4.24
CA ALA A 250 14.17 -10.92 3.31
C ALA A 250 13.42 -9.69 3.83
N VAL A 251 13.87 -8.51 3.41
CA VAL A 251 13.24 -7.21 3.66
C VAL A 251 13.15 -6.43 2.35
N PHE A 252 12.05 -5.71 2.19
CA PHE A 252 11.69 -4.95 0.99
C PHE A 252 11.28 -3.53 1.39
N GLY A 253 11.90 -2.52 0.79
CA GLY A 253 11.52 -1.12 1.02
C GLY A 253 11.94 -0.17 -0.09
N TYR A 254 11.64 1.11 0.04
CA TYR A 254 11.79 2.03 -1.10
C TYR A 254 13.20 2.60 -1.31
N GLY A 255 14.15 2.29 -0.41
CA GLY A 255 15.55 2.73 -0.55
C GLY A 255 15.67 4.24 -0.80
N LEU A 256 14.99 5.01 0.04
CA LEU A 256 14.95 6.48 0.01
C LEU A 256 16.20 7.06 0.67
#